data_AF-A0A0J7K201-F1
#
_entry.id   AF-A0A0J7K201-F1
#
_cell.length_a   1.000
_cell.length_b   1.000
_cell.length_c   1.000
_cell.angle_alpha   90.00
_cell.angle_beta   90.00
_cell.angle_gamma   90.00
#
_symmetry.space_group_name_H-M   'P 1'
#
loop_
_entity.id
_entity.type
_entity.pdbx_description
1 polymer ?
#
loop_
_entity_poly.entity_id
_entity_poly.type
_entity_poly.pdbx_seq_one_letter_code
_entity_poly.pdbx_strand_id
1 'polypeptide(L)'
;MGKLCIEVNQNSKIAAISEELCIGCGICVKKCPFEAISIINLPSNLEKETTHRYSKNSFKLHRLPIPRPGEVLGLVGTNGIGKSTALKILAGKQKPNLGRFSDPPDWTEILSHFRGSELQNYFTKILEDDLKALIKPQYVDQIPKAVKGTVQQLLDKKDECKNQMEICKMLDLLHIRDRGIEALSGGELQRFACAMVCIQNGDIFMFDEPSSYLDVKQRLNAAKTIRSLIHPDKFIIVVEHDLSVLDYLSDFICCLYGVPGAYGVVTMPFSVREGINIFLDGFVPTENLRFREESLVFKVAESATEEEVKRMNHYEYPAMTKTMGTFKLCVEKGQFTDSEILVLLGENGTGKTTFIRLLAGNLPLDDGS
;
A
#
# COMPACT_ATOMS: atom_id res chain seq x y z
N MET A 1 -34.09 25.41 24.20
CA MET A 1 -32.92 25.95 23.45
C MET A 1 -32.58 24.97 22.35
N GLY A 2 -32.57 25.41 21.08
CA GLY A 2 -32.14 24.55 19.98
C GLY A 2 -30.64 24.29 20.07
N LYS A 3 -30.20 23.04 19.99
CA LYS A 3 -28.78 22.71 19.89
C LYS A 3 -28.27 23.09 18.50
N LEU A 4 -27.05 23.64 18.44
CA LEU A 4 -26.41 24.00 17.17
C LEU A 4 -25.82 22.74 16.52
N CYS A 5 -26.02 22.58 15.21
CA CYS A 5 -25.44 21.46 14.46
C CYS A 5 -23.92 21.61 14.30
N ILE A 6 -23.42 22.85 14.12
CA ILE A 6 -22.00 23.16 14.09
C ILE A 6 -21.67 23.98 15.33
N GLU A 7 -20.79 23.46 16.18
CA GLU A 7 -20.35 24.07 17.41
C GLU A 7 -18.91 24.56 17.25
N VAL A 8 -18.69 25.84 17.53
CA VAL A 8 -17.37 26.45 17.59
C VAL A 8 -17.22 27.07 18.97
N ASN A 9 -16.56 26.36 19.89
CA ASN A 9 -16.28 26.90 21.22
C ASN A 9 -15.19 27.97 21.10
N GLN A 10 -15.29 29.07 21.85
CA GLN A 10 -14.34 30.20 21.78
C GLN A 10 -12.88 29.79 22.04
N ASN A 11 -12.65 28.73 22.83
CA ASN A 11 -11.33 28.18 23.11
C ASN A 11 -10.90 27.06 22.15
N SER A 12 -11.78 26.59 21.27
CA SER A 12 -11.50 25.49 20.35
C SER A 12 -10.87 26.02 19.07
N LYS A 13 -9.74 25.42 18.68
CA LYS A 13 -9.10 25.67 17.38
C LYS A 13 -9.83 24.99 16.21
N ILE A 14 -10.83 24.17 16.49
CA ILE A 14 -11.50 23.29 15.52
C ILE A 14 -13.02 23.42 15.68
N ALA A 15 -13.75 23.45 14.56
CA ALA A 15 -15.20 23.37 14.53
C ALA A 15 -15.65 21.91 14.68
N ALA A 16 -16.63 21.65 15.55
CA ALA A 16 -17.21 20.33 15.73
C ALA A 16 -18.59 20.27 15.08
N ILE A 17 -18.88 19.18 14.37
CA ILE A 17 -20.18 18.95 13.74
C ILE A 17 -20.90 17.83 14.50
N SER A 18 -22.12 18.08 14.94
CA SER A 18 -22.98 17.07 15.55
C SER A 18 -23.57 16.17 14.49
N GLU A 19 -23.21 14.90 14.50
CA GLU A 19 -23.74 13.89 13.56
C GLU A 19 -25.23 13.65 13.79
N GLU A 20 -25.72 13.75 15.03
CA GLU A 20 -27.13 13.57 15.40
C GLU A 20 -28.05 14.68 14.90
N LEU A 21 -27.54 15.92 14.84
CA LEU A 21 -28.32 17.10 14.43
C LEU A 21 -28.12 17.44 12.95
N CYS A 22 -27.16 16.79 12.29
CA CYS A 22 -26.87 17.03 10.89
C CYS A 22 -27.92 16.36 10.00
N ILE A 23 -28.69 17.16 9.27
CA ILE A 23 -29.69 16.67 8.32
C ILE A 23 -29.10 16.31 6.94
N GLY A 24 -27.78 16.31 6.78
CA GLY A 24 -27.15 15.94 5.51
C GLY A 24 -27.34 16.94 4.36
N CYS A 25 -27.72 18.20 4.62
CA CYS A 25 -28.07 19.16 3.57
C CYS A 25 -26.91 19.67 2.70
N GLY A 26 -25.65 19.42 3.10
CA GLY A 26 -24.45 19.78 2.32
C GLY A 26 -24.14 21.27 2.17
N ILE A 27 -24.93 22.17 2.80
CA ILE A 27 -24.72 23.63 2.69
C ILE A 27 -23.35 24.03 3.27
N CYS A 28 -22.95 23.42 4.38
CA CYS A 28 -21.66 23.68 5.03
C CYS A 28 -20.46 23.28 4.17
N VAL A 29 -20.58 22.19 3.40
CA VAL A 29 -19.56 21.74 2.43
C VAL A 29 -19.36 22.80 1.35
N LYS A 30 -20.45 23.27 0.72
CA LYS A 30 -20.41 24.29 -0.34
C LYS A 30 -19.90 25.65 0.13
N LYS A 31 -20.13 25.99 1.40
CA LYS A 31 -19.68 27.26 1.99
C LYS A 31 -18.26 27.21 2.55
N CYS A 32 -17.64 26.04 2.67
CA CYS A 32 -16.30 25.92 3.22
C CYS A 32 -15.27 26.39 2.19
N PRO A 33 -14.49 27.46 2.45
CA PRO A 33 -13.54 27.99 1.46
C PRO A 33 -12.33 27.08 1.20
N PHE A 34 -12.09 26.11 2.08
CA PHE A 34 -10.92 25.21 2.03
C PHE A 34 -11.30 23.73 1.85
N GLU A 35 -12.57 23.44 1.55
CA GLU A 35 -13.08 22.06 1.40
C GLU A 35 -12.80 21.14 2.62
N ALA A 36 -12.64 21.74 3.80
CA ALA A 36 -12.30 21.03 5.03
C ALA A 36 -13.49 20.27 5.67
N ILE A 37 -14.67 20.31 5.05
CA ILE A 37 -15.89 19.68 5.55
C ILE A 37 -16.37 18.67 4.51
N SER A 38 -16.52 17.42 4.92
CA SER A 38 -17.19 16.38 4.14
C SER A 38 -18.42 15.89 4.91
N ILE A 39 -19.59 15.95 4.28
CA ILE A 39 -20.83 15.38 4.82
C ILE A 39 -21.21 14.19 3.94
N ILE A 40 -21.25 13.01 4.55
CA ILE A 40 -21.39 11.74 3.85
C ILE A 40 -22.59 11.02 4.46
N ASN A 41 -23.59 10.72 3.63
CA ASN A 41 -24.75 9.94 4.04
C ASN A 41 -24.41 8.46 3.89
N LEU A 42 -24.00 7.84 5.00
CA LEU A 42 -23.73 6.39 5.02
C LEU A 42 -25.04 5.63 5.24
N PRO A 43 -25.19 4.44 4.62
CA PRO A 43 -26.27 3.52 4.97
C PRO A 43 -26.25 3.21 6.47
N SER A 44 -27.41 3.20 7.12
CA SER A 44 -27.54 2.94 8.57
C SER A 44 -26.96 1.59 9.01
N ASN A 45 -26.90 0.62 8.09
CA ASN A 45 -26.27 -0.69 8.35
C ASN A 45 -24.76 -0.57 8.56
N LEU A 46 -24.08 0.33 7.84
CA LEU A 46 -22.62 0.52 7.94
C LEU A 46 -22.21 1.19 9.26
N GLU A 47 -23.06 2.04 9.82
CA GLU A 47 -22.79 2.64 11.13
C GLU A 47 -22.67 1.59 12.24
N LYS A 48 -23.49 0.52 12.17
CA LYS A 48 -23.43 -0.60 13.12
C LYS A 48 -22.15 -1.43 12.97
N GLU A 49 -21.52 -1.39 11.80
CA GLU A 49 -20.29 -2.13 11.49
C GLU A 49 -19.03 -1.28 11.70
N THR A 50 -19.13 -0.18 12.44
CA THR A 50 -17.98 0.67 12.75
C THR A 50 -17.01 -0.09 13.66
N THR A 51 -15.82 -0.39 13.14
CA THR A 51 -14.74 -1.06 13.89
C THR A 51 -13.95 -0.08 14.72
N HIS A 52 -13.57 1.05 14.13
CA HIS A 52 -12.68 2.01 14.79
C HIS A 52 -12.94 3.45 14.35
N ARG A 53 -12.75 4.38 15.29
CA ARG A 53 -12.82 5.83 15.07
C ARG A 53 -11.77 6.55 15.92
N TYR A 54 -11.02 7.47 15.34
CA TYR A 54 -9.96 8.18 16.08
C TYR A 54 -10.51 9.25 17.04
N SER A 55 -11.49 10.04 16.61
CA SER A 55 -12.13 11.09 17.41
C SER A 55 -13.46 11.54 16.80
N LYS A 56 -14.13 12.52 17.42
CA LYS A 56 -15.26 13.22 16.79
C LYS A 56 -14.82 13.83 15.45
N ASN A 57 -15.67 13.72 14.44
CA ASN A 57 -15.48 14.17 13.05
C ASN A 57 -14.15 13.73 12.38
N SER A 58 -13.54 12.62 12.83
CA SER A 58 -12.38 12.02 12.17
C SER A 58 -12.75 10.82 11.29
N PHE A 59 -11.73 10.29 10.62
CA PHE A 59 -11.76 9.00 9.93
C PHE A 59 -12.44 7.89 10.76
N LYS A 60 -13.33 7.14 10.10
CA LYS A 60 -13.99 5.91 10.60
C LYS A 60 -13.61 4.71 9.72
N LEU A 61 -13.26 3.59 10.36
CA LEU A 61 -13.07 2.30 9.68
C LEU A 61 -14.26 1.41 9.97
N HIS A 62 -14.87 0.88 8.91
CA HIS A 62 -15.99 -0.05 8.95
C HIS A 62 -15.51 -1.43 8.49
N ARG A 63 -15.92 -2.47 9.23
CA ARG A 63 -15.46 -3.85 9.08
C ARG A 63 -13.93 -3.99 9.21
N LEU A 64 -13.43 -5.22 9.08
CA LEU A 64 -12.01 -5.55 9.07
C LEU A 64 -11.78 -6.67 8.06
N PRO A 65 -10.56 -6.77 7.49
CA PRO A 65 -10.19 -7.92 6.69
C PRO A 65 -10.12 -9.16 7.58
N ILE A 66 -10.45 -10.31 7.01
CA ILE A 66 -10.56 -11.58 7.73
C ILE A 66 -9.35 -12.46 7.34
N PRO A 67 -8.25 -12.45 8.11
CA PRO A 67 -7.07 -13.25 7.79
C PRO A 67 -7.34 -14.73 8.09
N ARG A 68 -6.91 -15.59 7.17
CA ARG A 68 -6.94 -17.04 7.33
C ARG A 68 -5.51 -17.59 7.36
N PRO A 69 -5.25 -18.63 8.18
CA PRO A 69 -3.92 -19.19 8.23
C PRO A 69 -3.68 -20.09 7.02
N GLY A 70 -2.42 -20.18 6.55
CA GLY A 70 -2.06 -20.97 5.37
C GLY A 70 -2.41 -20.33 4.03
N GLU A 71 -2.93 -19.11 4.02
CA GLU A 71 -3.33 -18.35 2.83
C GLU A 71 -2.80 -16.92 2.90
N VAL A 72 -2.61 -16.30 1.75
CA VAL A 72 -2.24 -14.89 1.64
C VAL A 72 -3.48 -14.04 1.38
N LEU A 73 -3.80 -13.16 2.32
CA LEU A 73 -4.86 -12.18 2.16
C LEU A 73 -4.31 -10.89 1.55
N GLY A 74 -4.75 -10.59 0.33
CA GLY A 74 -4.47 -9.34 -0.37
C GLY A 74 -5.45 -8.23 0.00
N LEU A 75 -4.94 -7.02 0.24
CA LEU A 75 -5.74 -5.83 0.47
C LEU A 75 -5.45 -4.80 -0.62
N VAL A 76 -6.50 -4.34 -1.29
CA VAL A 76 -6.41 -3.33 -2.35
C VAL A 76 -7.36 -2.18 -2.08
N GLY A 77 -6.93 -0.96 -2.39
CA GLY A 77 -7.76 0.23 -2.28
C GLY A 77 -6.94 1.51 -2.28
N THR A 78 -7.58 2.66 -2.45
CA THR A 78 -6.93 3.97 -2.49
C THR A 78 -6.24 4.35 -1.15
N ASN A 79 -5.41 5.39 -1.16
CA ASN A 79 -4.72 5.84 0.05
C ASN A 79 -5.67 6.61 0.97
N GLY A 80 -5.45 6.53 2.28
CA GLY A 80 -6.27 7.23 3.28
C GLY A 80 -7.61 6.57 3.62
N ILE A 81 -7.90 5.37 3.12
CA ILE A 81 -9.13 4.60 3.43
C ILE A 81 -8.97 3.61 4.60
N GLY A 82 -7.85 3.66 5.32
CA GLY A 82 -7.66 2.88 6.55
C GLY A 82 -7.00 1.50 6.42
N LYS A 83 -6.36 1.17 5.28
CA LYS A 83 -5.55 -0.06 5.13
C LYS A 83 -4.56 -0.25 6.30
N SER A 84 -3.69 0.74 6.52
CA SER A 84 -2.71 0.68 7.62
C SER A 84 -3.36 0.72 9.01
N THR A 85 -4.56 1.29 9.17
CA THR A 85 -5.34 1.20 10.43
C THR A 85 -5.83 -0.23 10.67
N ALA A 86 -6.32 -0.91 9.64
CA ALA A 86 -6.71 -2.32 9.72
C ALA A 86 -5.52 -3.21 10.10
N LEU A 87 -4.35 -3.00 9.49
CA LEU A 87 -3.12 -3.73 9.83
C LEU A 87 -2.74 -3.52 11.30
N LYS A 88 -2.79 -2.29 11.82
CA LYS A 88 -2.47 -2.01 13.24
C LYS A 88 -3.44 -2.72 14.19
N ILE A 89 -4.71 -2.81 13.83
CA ILE A 89 -5.73 -3.51 14.62
C ILE A 89 -5.48 -5.01 14.60
N LEU A 90 -5.28 -5.59 13.42
CA LEU A 90 -5.00 -7.02 13.29
C LEU A 90 -3.66 -7.41 13.93
N ALA A 91 -2.69 -6.50 13.99
CA ALA A 91 -1.41 -6.76 14.66
C ALA A 91 -1.47 -6.61 16.19
N GLY A 92 -2.65 -6.34 16.77
CA GLY A 92 -2.80 -6.10 18.21
C GLY A 92 -2.18 -4.79 18.72
N LYS A 93 -1.59 -3.97 17.85
CA LYS A 93 -0.95 -2.68 18.23
C LYS A 93 -1.97 -1.57 18.51
N GLN A 94 -3.21 -1.75 18.05
CA GLN A 94 -4.30 -0.79 18.25
C GLN A 94 -5.60 -1.54 18.52
N LYS A 95 -6.16 -1.39 19.72
CA LYS A 95 -7.45 -1.98 20.09
C LYS A 95 -8.58 -1.30 19.31
N PRO A 96 -9.51 -2.05 18.68
CA PRO A 96 -10.68 -1.46 18.04
C PRO A 96 -11.59 -0.88 19.13
N ASN A 97 -12.24 0.25 18.84
CA ASN A 97 -13.09 0.95 19.83
C ASN A 97 -14.57 0.94 19.45
N LEU A 98 -14.94 0.24 18.38
CA LEU A 98 -16.31 0.10 17.90
C LEU A 98 -17.03 1.44 17.70
N GLY A 99 -16.28 2.48 17.31
CA GLY A 99 -16.78 3.85 17.14
C GLY A 99 -16.86 4.67 18.43
N ARG A 100 -16.70 4.06 19.62
CA ARG A 100 -16.69 4.73 20.93
C ARG A 100 -15.27 5.19 21.29
N PHE A 101 -14.91 6.39 20.88
CA PHE A 101 -13.58 6.97 21.16
C PHE A 101 -13.44 7.59 22.56
N SER A 102 -14.54 8.03 23.18
CA SER A 102 -14.51 8.63 24.53
C SER A 102 -14.48 7.59 25.64
N ASP A 103 -15.14 6.45 25.43
CA ASP A 103 -15.23 5.33 26.36
C ASP A 103 -15.04 4.01 25.60
N PRO A 104 -13.77 3.66 25.28
CA PRO A 104 -13.47 2.49 24.45
C PRO A 104 -13.82 1.18 25.17
N PRO A 105 -14.47 0.22 24.47
CA PRO A 105 -14.86 -1.06 25.06
C PRO A 105 -13.68 -1.94 25.46
N ASP A 106 -13.98 -2.90 26.33
CA ASP A 106 -13.08 -4.00 26.66
C ASP A 106 -13.08 -5.14 25.66
N TRP A 107 -12.05 -5.99 25.73
CA TRP A 107 -11.89 -7.12 24.80
C TRP A 107 -13.06 -8.09 24.87
N THR A 108 -13.68 -8.27 26.03
CA THR A 108 -14.90 -9.06 26.21
C THR A 108 -16.04 -8.55 25.33
N GLU A 109 -16.25 -7.23 25.30
CA GLU A 109 -17.28 -6.60 24.48
C GLU A 109 -16.92 -6.62 22.99
N ILE A 110 -15.65 -6.41 22.65
CA ILE A 110 -15.15 -6.53 21.26
C ILE A 110 -15.36 -7.95 20.72
N LEU A 111 -15.02 -8.98 21.49
CA LEU A 111 -15.23 -10.38 21.11
C LEU A 111 -16.73 -10.70 20.98
N SER A 112 -17.57 -10.13 21.85
CA SER A 112 -19.03 -10.25 21.72
C SER A 112 -19.57 -9.57 20.47
N HIS A 113 -19.00 -8.44 20.04
CA HIS A 113 -19.38 -7.75 18.81
C HIS A 113 -19.07 -8.60 17.58
N PHE A 114 -17.91 -9.28 17.55
CA PHE A 114 -17.52 -10.15 16.45
C PHE A 114 -18.03 -11.59 16.59
N ARG A 115 -18.96 -11.87 17.52
CA ARG A 115 -19.38 -13.23 17.85
C ARG A 115 -19.92 -13.99 16.63
N GLY A 116 -19.43 -15.21 16.44
CA GLY A 116 -19.81 -16.07 15.32
C GLY A 116 -19.10 -15.75 13.99
N SER A 117 -18.11 -14.85 14.00
CA SER A 117 -17.24 -14.57 12.85
C SER A 117 -15.85 -15.17 13.02
N GLU A 118 -15.13 -15.33 11.90
CA GLU A 118 -13.72 -15.75 11.90
C GLU A 118 -12.82 -14.77 12.68
N LEU A 119 -13.18 -13.48 12.70
CA LEU A 119 -12.45 -12.47 13.47
C LEU A 119 -12.52 -12.67 14.98
N GLN A 120 -13.60 -13.27 15.49
CA GLN A 120 -13.67 -13.63 16.92
C GLN A 120 -12.55 -14.60 17.27
N ASN A 121 -12.40 -15.68 16.50
CA ASN A 121 -11.35 -16.67 16.72
C ASN A 121 -9.96 -16.05 16.59
N TYR A 122 -9.77 -15.17 15.60
CA TYR A 122 -8.50 -14.46 15.41
C TYR A 122 -8.13 -13.58 16.61
N PHE A 123 -9.06 -12.76 17.10
CA PHE A 123 -8.81 -11.92 18.27
C PHE A 123 -8.64 -12.72 19.56
N THR A 124 -9.37 -13.84 19.72
CA THR A 124 -9.14 -14.76 20.85
C THR A 124 -7.72 -15.30 20.81
N LYS A 125 -7.21 -15.76 19.66
CA LYS A 125 -5.82 -16.23 19.53
C LYS A 125 -4.80 -15.14 19.83
N ILE A 126 -5.02 -13.91 19.38
CA ILE A 126 -4.12 -12.78 19.72
C ILE A 126 -4.04 -12.57 21.24
N LEU A 127 -5.14 -12.77 21.97
CA LEU A 127 -5.20 -12.56 23.41
C LEU A 127 -4.69 -13.75 24.23
N GLU A 128 -4.96 -14.98 23.77
CA GLU A 128 -4.66 -16.21 24.51
C GLU A 128 -3.30 -16.81 24.12
N ASP A 129 -2.95 -16.79 22.83
CA ASP A 129 -1.76 -17.46 22.29
C ASP A 129 -0.54 -16.53 22.11
N ASP A 130 -0.67 -15.25 22.49
CA ASP A 130 0.37 -14.20 22.35
C ASP A 130 1.04 -14.19 20.96
N LEU A 131 0.20 -14.25 19.90
CA LEU A 131 0.68 -14.34 18.52
C LEU A 131 1.64 -13.19 18.17
N LYS A 132 2.84 -13.53 17.69
CA LYS A 132 3.87 -12.56 17.34
C LYS A 132 3.62 -11.99 15.94
N ALA A 133 3.16 -10.73 15.89
CA ALA A 133 2.95 -10.00 14.64
C ALA A 133 4.21 -9.26 14.15
N LEU A 134 4.66 -9.60 12.94
CA LEU A 134 5.76 -8.98 12.22
C LEU A 134 5.22 -8.10 11.09
N ILE A 135 5.66 -6.84 11.03
CA ILE A 135 5.13 -5.86 10.08
C ILE A 135 6.28 -5.22 9.31
N LYS A 136 6.23 -5.30 7.97
CA LYS A 136 7.00 -4.44 7.08
C LYS A 136 6.24 -3.10 6.94
N PRO A 137 6.81 -1.97 7.36
CA PRO A 137 6.14 -0.66 7.28
C PRO A 137 6.08 -0.15 5.83
N GLN A 138 5.06 0.65 5.50
CA GLN A 138 4.89 1.29 4.19
C GLN A 138 6.12 2.14 3.81
N TYR A 139 6.48 3.10 4.68
CA TYR A 139 7.58 4.03 4.45
C TYR A 139 8.93 3.48 4.92
N VAL A 140 9.71 2.97 3.97
CA VAL A 140 11.05 2.42 4.26
C VAL A 140 12.09 3.50 4.56
N ASP A 141 11.91 4.74 4.10
CA ASP A 141 12.84 5.86 4.33
C ASP A 141 13.03 6.24 5.80
N GLN A 142 12.17 5.74 6.69
CA GLN A 142 12.29 5.93 8.14
C GLN A 142 13.23 4.92 8.80
N ILE A 143 13.48 3.77 8.16
CA ILE A 143 14.33 2.69 8.68
C ILE A 143 15.76 3.16 8.96
N PRO A 144 16.45 3.85 8.03
CA PRO A 144 17.82 4.33 8.26
C PRO A 144 17.92 5.37 9.39
N LYS A 145 16.82 6.07 9.68
CA LYS A 145 16.75 7.06 10.77
C LYS A 145 16.62 6.39 12.14
N ALA A 146 15.95 5.23 12.19
CA ALA A 146 15.68 4.51 13.42
C ALA A 146 16.79 3.52 13.80
N VAL A 147 17.51 2.96 12.82
CA VAL A 147 18.48 1.89 13.04
C VAL A 147 19.76 2.16 12.26
N LYS A 148 20.91 1.97 12.92
CA LYS A 148 22.25 2.07 12.34
C LYS A 148 22.95 0.72 12.30
N GLY A 149 23.76 0.51 11.28
CA GLY A 149 24.55 -0.70 11.08
C GLY A 149 24.63 -1.11 9.61
N THR A 150 25.35 -2.21 9.36
CA THR A 150 25.34 -2.83 8.04
C THR A 150 24.13 -3.75 7.87
N VAL A 151 23.78 -4.03 6.62
CA VAL A 151 22.73 -4.99 6.28
C VAL A 151 22.99 -6.33 6.98
N GLN A 152 24.22 -6.83 6.91
CA GLN A 152 24.61 -8.08 7.53
C GLN A 152 24.37 -8.11 9.04
N GLN A 153 24.88 -7.11 9.76
CA GLN A 153 24.77 -7.05 11.21
C GLN A 153 23.33 -7.04 11.70
N LEU A 154 22.42 -6.43 10.94
CA LEU A 154 21.03 -6.28 11.33
C LEU A 154 20.20 -7.51 10.98
N LEU A 155 20.51 -8.18 9.87
CA LEU A 155 19.94 -9.48 9.55
C LEU A 155 20.40 -10.53 10.58
N ASP A 156 21.69 -10.59 10.92
CA ASP A 156 22.24 -11.57 11.87
C ASP A 156 21.60 -11.44 13.27
N LYS A 157 21.27 -10.21 13.69
CA LYS A 157 20.57 -9.96 14.97
C LYS A 157 19.12 -10.44 15.00
N LYS A 158 18.52 -10.68 13.83
CA LYS A 158 17.09 -10.98 13.67
C LYS A 158 16.82 -12.30 12.98
N ASP A 159 17.86 -13.04 12.58
CA ASP A 159 17.73 -14.37 11.98
C ASP A 159 17.35 -15.40 13.05
N GLU A 160 16.05 -15.62 13.21
CA GLU A 160 15.49 -16.62 14.12
C GLU A 160 15.22 -17.94 13.37
N CYS A 161 14.92 -17.86 12.07
CA CYS A 161 14.56 -19.00 11.22
C CYS A 161 15.76 -19.72 10.58
N LYS A 162 16.97 -19.16 10.66
CA LYS A 162 18.21 -19.70 10.05
C LYS A 162 18.13 -19.87 8.53
N ASN A 163 17.29 -19.07 7.88
CA ASN A 163 17.07 -19.07 6.43
C ASN A 163 17.62 -17.80 5.74
N GLN A 164 18.36 -16.96 6.47
CA GLN A 164 18.87 -15.68 5.99
C GLN A 164 19.57 -15.76 4.63
N MET A 165 20.42 -16.77 4.40
CA MET A 165 21.17 -16.91 3.14
C MET A 165 20.25 -17.14 1.94
N GLU A 166 19.20 -17.96 2.11
CA GLU A 166 18.21 -18.23 1.07
C GLU A 166 17.40 -16.97 0.76
N ILE A 167 16.89 -16.30 1.80
CA ILE A 167 16.12 -15.06 1.69
C ILE A 167 16.96 -13.96 1.02
N CYS A 168 18.22 -13.79 1.41
CA CYS A 168 19.14 -12.83 0.81
C CYS A 168 19.42 -13.14 -0.66
N LYS A 169 19.47 -14.42 -1.04
CA LYS A 169 19.64 -14.82 -2.44
C LYS A 169 18.39 -14.52 -3.26
N MET A 170 17.20 -14.85 -2.75
CA MET A 170 15.93 -14.59 -3.43
C MET A 170 15.69 -13.09 -3.64
N LEU A 171 16.01 -12.27 -2.64
CA LEU A 171 15.86 -10.81 -2.70
C LEU A 171 17.08 -10.10 -3.30
N ASP A 172 18.09 -10.83 -3.77
CA ASP A 172 19.31 -10.26 -4.37
C ASP A 172 19.96 -9.19 -3.45
N LEU A 173 20.19 -9.57 -2.19
CA LEU A 173 20.83 -8.76 -1.16
C LEU A 173 22.29 -9.13 -0.92
N LEU A 174 22.78 -10.22 -1.52
CA LEU A 174 24.12 -10.78 -1.27
C LEU A 174 25.23 -9.76 -1.52
N HIS A 175 25.08 -8.91 -2.55
CA HIS A 175 26.07 -7.92 -2.96
C HIS A 175 26.06 -6.63 -2.11
N ILE A 176 25.08 -6.47 -1.21
CA ILE A 176 24.95 -5.28 -0.33
C ILE A 176 25.06 -5.59 1.15
N ARG A 177 25.41 -6.83 1.54
CA ARG A 177 25.51 -7.27 2.94
C ARG A 177 26.44 -6.39 3.78
N ASP A 178 27.56 -5.97 3.20
CA ASP A 178 28.57 -5.15 3.89
C ASP A 178 28.27 -3.64 3.85
N ARG A 179 27.23 -3.23 3.11
CA ARG A 179 26.85 -1.81 3.02
C ARG A 179 26.08 -1.37 4.26
N GLY A 180 26.30 -0.12 4.67
CA GLY A 180 25.48 0.55 5.68
C GLY A 180 24.07 0.84 5.14
N ILE A 181 23.05 0.72 6.00
CA ILE A 181 21.65 0.98 5.61
C ILE A 181 21.44 2.40 5.06
N GLU A 182 22.14 3.39 5.62
CA GLU A 182 22.05 4.80 5.20
C GLU A 182 22.48 5.02 3.75
N ALA A 183 23.25 4.11 3.16
CA ALA A 183 23.75 4.19 1.78
C ALA A 183 22.89 3.42 0.77
N LEU A 184 21.84 2.72 1.22
CA LEU A 184 20.98 1.93 0.34
C LEU A 184 20.02 2.83 -0.46
N SER A 185 19.79 2.46 -1.71
CA SER A 185 18.69 2.99 -2.52
C SER A 185 17.34 2.54 -1.98
N GLY A 186 16.25 3.21 -2.36
CA GLY A 186 14.89 2.85 -1.95
C GLY A 186 14.53 1.39 -2.26
N GLY A 187 14.91 0.88 -3.43
CA GLY A 187 14.66 -0.52 -3.81
C GLY A 187 15.51 -1.53 -3.01
N GLU A 188 16.76 -1.22 -2.70
CA GLU A 188 17.59 -2.04 -1.80
C GLU A 188 17.03 -2.04 -0.38
N LEU A 189 16.63 -0.88 0.13
CA LEU A 189 16.05 -0.72 1.46
C LEU A 189 14.71 -1.45 1.60
N GLN A 190 13.89 -1.43 0.54
CA GLN A 190 12.65 -2.17 0.45
C GLN A 190 12.88 -3.68 0.53
N ARG A 191 13.83 -4.21 -0.26
CA ARG A 191 14.19 -5.63 -0.24
C ARG A 191 14.77 -6.03 1.12
N PHE A 192 15.61 -5.19 1.72
CA PHE A 192 16.09 -5.39 3.09
C PHE A 192 14.96 -5.45 4.11
N ALA A 193 13.97 -4.55 4.04
CA ALA A 193 12.83 -4.53 4.95
C ALA A 193 11.99 -5.82 4.83
N CYS A 194 11.76 -6.32 3.61
CA CYS A 194 11.11 -7.61 3.39
C CYS A 194 11.94 -8.75 3.98
N ALA A 195 13.26 -8.79 3.73
CA ALA A 195 14.14 -9.82 4.27
C ALA A 195 14.11 -9.89 5.80
N MET A 196 14.17 -8.73 6.47
CA MET A 196 14.10 -8.63 7.93
C MET A 196 12.84 -9.28 8.50
N VAL A 197 11.70 -9.16 7.81
CA VAL A 197 10.45 -9.81 8.24
C VAL A 197 10.48 -11.32 7.97
N CYS A 198 10.98 -11.75 6.82
CA CYS A 198 10.98 -13.16 6.42
C CYS A 198 11.95 -14.06 7.22
N ILE A 199 12.99 -13.50 7.84
CA ILE A 199 13.98 -14.28 8.62
C ILE A 199 13.60 -14.45 10.11
N GLN A 200 12.58 -13.73 10.57
CA GLN A 200 12.11 -13.80 11.95
C GLN A 200 11.05 -14.90 12.10
N ASN A 201 10.98 -15.52 13.27
CA ASN A 201 9.91 -16.44 13.62
C ASN A 201 8.72 -15.60 14.12
N GLY A 202 7.56 -15.79 13.49
CA GLY A 202 6.33 -15.09 13.83
C GLY A 202 5.12 -15.84 13.29
N ASP A 203 3.95 -15.46 13.79
CA ASP A 203 2.67 -16.11 13.50
C ASP A 203 1.86 -15.30 12.50
N ILE A 204 2.01 -13.97 12.55
CA ILE A 204 1.30 -13.03 11.68
C ILE A 204 2.32 -12.19 10.92
N PHE A 205 2.33 -12.28 9.60
CA PHE A 205 3.19 -11.52 8.72
C PHE A 205 2.37 -10.50 7.94
N MET A 206 2.74 -9.22 8.06
CA MET A 206 2.07 -8.14 7.36
C MET A 206 3.05 -7.36 6.50
N PHE A 207 2.72 -7.22 5.22
CA PHE A 207 3.52 -6.47 4.26
C PHE A 207 2.73 -5.27 3.74
N ASP A 208 3.10 -4.06 4.18
CA ASP A 208 2.50 -2.83 3.67
C ASP A 208 3.32 -2.31 2.47
N GLU A 209 2.76 -2.46 1.27
CA GLU A 209 3.36 -2.13 -0.03
C GLU A 209 4.77 -2.70 -0.23
N PRO A 210 4.95 -4.04 -0.32
CA PRO A 210 6.25 -4.67 -0.54
C PRO A 210 6.86 -4.43 -1.93
N SER A 211 6.08 -4.08 -2.95
CA SER A 211 6.51 -3.85 -4.34
C SER A 211 7.04 -2.43 -4.64
N SER A 212 6.83 -1.47 -3.73
CA SER A 212 7.19 -0.07 -3.95
C SER A 212 8.68 0.10 -4.23
N TYR A 213 9.03 0.95 -5.19
CA TYR A 213 10.40 1.21 -5.69
C TYR A 213 11.12 0.04 -6.38
N LEU A 214 10.50 -1.14 -6.46
CA LEU A 214 11.09 -2.30 -7.11
C LEU A 214 10.83 -2.29 -8.62
N ASP A 215 11.82 -2.75 -9.39
CA ASP A 215 11.62 -3.09 -10.79
C ASP A 215 10.83 -4.40 -10.95
N VAL A 216 10.42 -4.72 -12.18
CA VAL A 216 9.55 -5.88 -12.48
C VAL A 216 10.12 -7.19 -11.93
N LYS A 217 11.42 -7.44 -12.08
CA LYS A 217 12.07 -8.68 -11.61
C LYS A 217 12.13 -8.71 -10.09
N GLN A 218 12.50 -7.59 -9.48
CA GLN A 218 12.57 -7.45 -8.03
C GLN A 218 11.18 -7.64 -7.38
N ARG A 219 10.11 -7.13 -8.00
CA ARG A 219 8.71 -7.34 -7.55
C ARG A 219 8.34 -8.81 -7.51
N LEU A 220 8.60 -9.55 -8.59
CA LEU A 220 8.31 -10.99 -8.66
C LEU A 220 9.13 -11.79 -7.63
N ASN A 221 10.38 -11.41 -7.41
CA ASN A 221 11.23 -12.05 -6.41
C ASN A 221 10.74 -11.78 -4.97
N ALA A 222 10.36 -10.53 -4.67
CA ALA A 222 9.74 -10.20 -3.39
C ALA A 222 8.45 -10.99 -3.18
N ALA A 223 7.63 -11.09 -4.23
CA ALA A 223 6.39 -11.84 -4.18
C ALA A 223 6.61 -13.34 -3.90
N LYS A 224 7.56 -13.98 -4.59
CA LYS A 224 7.99 -15.36 -4.34
C LYS A 224 8.48 -15.57 -2.90
N THR A 225 9.24 -14.61 -2.39
CA THR A 225 9.80 -14.65 -1.02
C THR A 225 8.71 -14.51 0.04
N ILE A 226 7.65 -13.74 -0.22
CA ILE A 226 6.51 -13.63 0.70
C ILE A 226 5.69 -14.91 0.66
N ARG A 227 5.42 -15.47 -0.53
CA ARG A 227 4.69 -16.75 -0.65
C ARG A 227 5.41 -17.93 -0.02
N SER A 228 6.74 -17.92 0.10
CA SER A 228 7.47 -19.00 0.79
C SER A 228 7.21 -19.02 2.31
N LEU A 229 6.59 -17.98 2.88
CA LEU A 229 6.17 -17.97 4.29
C LEU A 229 4.87 -18.73 4.54
N ILE A 230 4.15 -19.14 3.49
CA ILE A 230 2.87 -19.84 3.61
C ILE A 230 3.08 -21.13 4.42
N HIS A 231 2.37 -21.23 5.54
CA HIS A 231 2.36 -22.39 6.42
C HIS A 231 0.96 -22.50 7.04
N PRO A 232 0.43 -23.71 7.32
CA PRO A 232 -0.92 -23.91 7.85
C PRO A 232 -1.29 -23.13 9.11
N ASP A 233 -0.29 -22.67 9.87
CA ASP A 233 -0.47 -21.96 11.14
C ASP A 233 -0.13 -20.46 11.06
N LYS A 234 0.33 -19.98 9.90
CA LYS A 234 0.78 -18.59 9.71
C LYS A 234 -0.27 -17.77 8.99
N PHE A 235 -0.53 -16.56 9.48
CA PHE A 235 -1.38 -15.57 8.82
C PHE A 235 -0.53 -14.62 8.00
N ILE A 236 -0.88 -14.42 6.72
CA ILE A 236 -0.13 -13.51 5.83
C ILE A 236 -1.10 -12.49 5.25
N ILE A 237 -0.78 -11.21 5.45
CA ILE A 237 -1.56 -10.08 4.94
C ILE A 237 -0.65 -9.21 4.09
N VAL A 238 -1.06 -8.91 2.87
CA VAL A 238 -0.32 -8.06 1.93
C VAL A 238 -1.21 -6.90 1.52
N VAL A 239 -0.68 -5.68 1.63
CA VAL A 239 -1.28 -4.49 1.02
C VAL A 239 -0.51 -4.18 -0.26
N GLU A 240 -1.21 -4.14 -1.39
CA GLU A 240 -0.61 -3.84 -2.68
C GLU A 240 -1.49 -2.92 -3.53
N HIS A 241 -0.83 -2.15 -4.38
CA HIS A 241 -1.45 -1.30 -5.38
C HIS A 241 -1.21 -1.81 -6.81
N ASP A 242 -0.18 -2.64 -6.99
CA ASP A 242 0.09 -3.30 -8.26
C ASP A 242 -0.75 -4.58 -8.37
N LEU A 243 -1.78 -4.53 -9.23
CA LEU A 243 -2.70 -5.65 -9.43
C LEU A 243 -1.99 -6.91 -9.94
N SER A 244 -0.90 -6.77 -10.70
CA SER A 244 -0.16 -7.94 -11.21
C SER A 244 0.60 -8.66 -10.10
N VAL A 245 1.16 -7.90 -9.15
CA VAL A 245 1.84 -8.45 -7.97
C VAL A 245 0.82 -9.03 -7.00
N LEU A 246 -0.30 -8.34 -6.80
CA LEU A 246 -1.40 -8.77 -5.95
C LEU A 246 -2.01 -10.10 -6.45
N ASP A 247 -2.19 -10.25 -7.77
CA ASP A 247 -2.70 -11.46 -8.41
C ASP A 247 -1.80 -12.68 -8.15
N TYR A 248 -0.48 -12.49 -8.25
CA TYR A 248 0.48 -13.55 -7.94
C TYR A 248 0.55 -13.86 -6.44
N LEU A 249 0.51 -12.83 -5.59
CA LEU A 249 0.73 -12.95 -4.15
C LEU A 249 -0.43 -13.60 -3.41
N SER A 250 -1.65 -13.20 -3.74
CA SER A 250 -2.81 -13.42 -2.87
C SER A 250 -3.53 -14.71 -3.23
N ASP A 251 -4.21 -15.30 -2.26
CA ASP A 251 -5.19 -16.38 -2.49
C ASP A 251 -6.62 -15.83 -2.37
N PHE A 252 -6.81 -14.78 -1.55
CA PHE A 252 -8.05 -14.01 -1.43
C PHE A 252 -7.75 -12.51 -1.44
N ILE A 253 -8.72 -11.71 -1.88
CA ILE A 253 -8.62 -10.24 -1.90
C ILE A 253 -9.80 -9.62 -1.16
N CYS A 254 -9.50 -8.66 -0.27
CA CYS A 254 -10.47 -7.69 0.21
C CYS A 254 -10.22 -6.34 -0.47
N CYS A 255 -11.29 -5.78 -1.05
CA CYS A 255 -11.27 -4.42 -1.56
C CYS A 255 -11.65 -3.47 -0.44
N LEU A 256 -10.93 -2.35 -0.33
CA LEU A 256 -11.30 -1.26 0.54
C LEU A 256 -11.79 -0.10 -0.31
N TYR A 257 -12.92 0.46 0.07
CA TYR A 257 -13.52 1.62 -0.58
C TYR A 257 -13.98 2.66 0.44
N GLY A 258 -14.24 3.87 -0.03
CA GLY A 258 -14.68 4.98 0.81
C GLY A 258 -14.07 6.30 0.37
N VAL A 259 -14.16 7.30 1.23
CA VAL A 259 -13.62 8.64 0.96
C VAL A 259 -12.34 8.82 1.79
N PRO A 260 -11.17 9.03 1.16
CA PRO A 260 -9.90 9.22 1.85
C PRO A 260 -9.99 10.23 3.00
N GLY A 261 -9.53 9.84 4.19
CA GLY A 261 -9.54 10.68 5.38
C GLY A 261 -10.90 10.81 6.08
N ALA A 262 -12.01 10.41 5.45
CA ALA A 262 -13.35 10.47 6.04
C ALA A 262 -13.84 9.10 6.52
N TYR A 263 -13.88 8.09 5.64
CA TYR A 263 -14.24 6.73 6.04
C TYR A 263 -13.67 5.69 5.09
N GLY A 264 -13.53 4.47 5.57
CA GLY A 264 -13.20 3.30 4.76
C GLY A 264 -14.02 2.09 5.17
N VAL A 265 -14.39 1.28 4.20
CA VAL A 265 -15.13 0.02 4.38
C VAL A 265 -14.33 -1.10 3.75
N VAL A 266 -14.19 -2.21 4.47
CA VAL A 266 -13.59 -3.43 3.95
C VAL A 266 -14.69 -4.34 3.40
N THR A 267 -14.58 -4.79 2.16
CA THR A 267 -15.51 -5.79 1.60
C THR A 267 -15.29 -7.16 2.24
N MET A 268 -16.26 -8.05 2.05
CA MET A 268 -16.02 -9.49 2.23
C MET A 268 -14.86 -9.97 1.33
N PRO A 269 -14.15 -11.04 1.69
CA PRO A 269 -13.08 -11.60 0.87
C PRO A 269 -13.66 -12.22 -0.41
N PHE A 270 -13.01 -11.93 -1.54
CA PHE A 270 -13.30 -12.50 -2.85
C PHE A 270 -12.13 -13.37 -3.33
N SER A 271 -12.39 -14.26 -4.29
CA SER A 271 -11.30 -14.86 -5.04
C SER A 271 -10.48 -13.78 -5.75
N VAL A 272 -9.21 -14.05 -6.00
CA VAL A 272 -8.27 -13.06 -6.59
C VAL A 272 -8.83 -12.40 -7.84
N ARG A 273 -9.26 -13.22 -8.81
CA ARG A 273 -9.78 -12.74 -10.09
C ARG A 273 -11.06 -11.90 -9.93
N GLU A 274 -11.98 -12.34 -9.08
CA GLU A 274 -13.21 -11.60 -8.82
C GLU A 274 -12.93 -10.28 -8.10
N GLY A 275 -12.08 -10.30 -7.08
CA GLY A 275 -11.69 -9.09 -6.33
C GLY A 275 -11.04 -8.04 -7.22
N ILE A 276 -10.12 -8.44 -8.10
CA ILE A 276 -9.48 -7.52 -9.06
C ILE A 276 -10.52 -6.93 -10.03
N ASN A 277 -11.42 -7.74 -10.58
CA ASN A 277 -12.46 -7.25 -11.48
C ASN A 277 -13.42 -6.28 -10.76
N ILE A 278 -13.88 -6.61 -9.55
CA ILE A 278 -14.68 -5.71 -8.70
C ILE A 278 -13.95 -4.39 -8.47
N PHE A 279 -12.65 -4.44 -8.22
CA PHE A 279 -11.83 -3.25 -8.02
C PHE A 279 -11.71 -2.39 -9.29
N LEU A 280 -11.56 -3.01 -10.47
CA LEU A 280 -11.47 -2.33 -11.76
C LEU A 280 -12.83 -1.77 -12.22
N ASP A 281 -13.92 -2.50 -11.96
CA ASP A 281 -15.27 -2.09 -12.32
C ASP A 281 -15.79 -0.96 -11.42
N GLY A 282 -15.29 -0.87 -10.18
CA GLY A 282 -15.73 0.15 -9.22
C GLY A 282 -17.08 -0.17 -8.56
N PHE A 283 -17.55 -1.42 -8.68
CA PHE A 283 -18.86 -1.88 -8.23
C PHE A 283 -18.73 -3.22 -7.51
N VAL A 284 -19.32 -3.32 -6.32
CA VAL A 284 -19.38 -4.53 -5.49
C VAL A 284 -20.77 -5.16 -5.66
N PRO A 285 -20.91 -6.25 -6.43
CA PRO A 285 -22.22 -6.82 -6.75
C PRO A 285 -22.97 -7.35 -5.54
N THR A 286 -22.26 -7.97 -4.59
CA THR A 286 -22.84 -8.58 -3.38
C THR A 286 -23.49 -7.56 -2.45
N GLU A 287 -23.05 -6.31 -2.51
CA GLU A 287 -23.57 -5.20 -1.69
C GLU A 287 -24.41 -4.22 -2.51
N ASN A 288 -24.56 -4.48 -3.82
CA ASN A 288 -25.16 -3.57 -4.79
C ASN A 288 -24.64 -2.12 -4.64
N LEU A 289 -23.32 -1.98 -4.46
CA LEU A 289 -22.68 -0.72 -4.10
C LEU A 289 -21.65 -0.33 -5.15
N ARG A 290 -21.83 0.86 -5.74
CA ARG A 290 -20.83 1.48 -6.62
C ARG A 290 -19.99 2.46 -5.81
N PHE A 291 -18.68 2.22 -5.72
CA PHE A 291 -17.75 3.09 -5.00
C PHE A 291 -16.91 3.97 -5.92
N ARG A 292 -16.94 3.71 -7.24
CA ARG A 292 -16.35 4.58 -8.27
C ARG A 292 -17.29 4.69 -9.45
N GLU A 293 -17.49 5.92 -9.95
CA GLU A 293 -18.41 6.16 -11.07
C GLU A 293 -17.91 5.54 -12.37
N GLU A 294 -16.61 5.69 -12.64
CA GLU A 294 -15.94 5.20 -13.84
C GLU A 294 -15.19 3.88 -13.59
N SER A 295 -15.27 2.97 -14.55
CA SER A 295 -14.46 1.75 -14.59
C SER A 295 -13.04 2.08 -15.08
N LEU A 296 -12.04 1.38 -14.53
CA LEU A 296 -10.67 1.45 -15.04
C LEU A 296 -10.54 0.58 -16.29
N VAL A 297 -10.57 1.20 -17.46
CA VAL A 297 -10.39 0.52 -18.74
C VAL A 297 -8.98 0.75 -19.24
N PHE A 298 -8.27 -0.34 -19.56
CA PHE A 298 -6.99 -0.24 -20.24
C PHE A 298 -7.24 -0.01 -21.73
N LYS A 299 -6.85 1.16 -22.22
CA LYS A 299 -6.84 1.42 -23.66
C LYS A 299 -5.72 0.58 -24.28
N VAL A 300 -6.09 -0.47 -25.00
CA VAL A 300 -5.19 -1.06 -25.98
C VAL A 300 -5.06 0.00 -27.08
N ALA A 301 -3.92 0.69 -27.13
CA ALA A 301 -3.70 1.71 -28.14
C ALA A 301 -3.80 1.05 -29.52
N GLU A 302 -4.73 1.51 -30.35
CA GLU A 302 -4.61 1.33 -31.79
C GLU A 302 -3.41 2.18 -32.23
N SER A 303 -2.48 1.57 -32.96
CA SER A 303 -1.32 2.26 -33.51
C SER A 303 -1.77 3.45 -34.36
N ALA A 304 -1.16 4.61 -34.17
CA ALA A 304 -1.38 5.79 -35.01
C ALA A 304 -1.16 5.41 -36.49
N THR A 305 -1.95 6.03 -37.38
CA THR A 305 -1.83 5.74 -38.81
C THR A 305 -0.48 6.27 -39.34
N GLU A 306 0.14 5.59 -40.31
CA GLU A 306 1.44 6.00 -40.87
C GLU A 306 1.45 7.44 -41.41
N GLU A 307 0.29 7.98 -41.80
CA GLU A 307 0.15 9.36 -42.28
C GLU A 307 0.25 10.41 -41.16
N GLU A 308 -0.14 10.08 -39.93
CA GLU A 308 -0.03 10.95 -38.75
C GLU A 308 1.42 11.06 -38.28
N VAL A 309 2.15 9.93 -38.28
CA VAL A 309 3.57 9.86 -37.90
C VAL A 309 4.45 10.69 -38.85
N LYS A 310 4.14 10.71 -40.16
CA LYS A 310 4.90 11.49 -41.16
C LYS A 310 4.81 13.01 -40.98
N ARG A 311 3.80 13.51 -40.26
CA ARG A 311 3.63 14.95 -39.99
C ARG A 311 4.33 15.42 -38.72
N MET A 312 4.90 14.50 -37.94
CA MET A 312 5.57 14.80 -36.68
C MET A 312 7.03 15.18 -36.93
N ASN A 313 7.56 16.13 -36.16
CA ASN A 313 9.00 16.37 -36.17
C ASN A 313 9.71 15.17 -35.56
N HIS A 314 10.83 14.79 -36.16
CA HIS A 314 11.67 13.70 -35.69
C HIS A 314 12.92 14.31 -35.06
N TYR A 315 13.18 13.93 -33.82
CA TYR A 315 14.41 14.26 -33.11
C TYR A 315 15.26 13.01 -33.00
N GLU A 316 16.51 13.14 -33.41
CA GLU A 316 17.49 12.05 -33.27
C GLU A 316 18.45 12.38 -32.13
N TYR A 317 18.79 11.36 -31.35
CA TYR A 317 19.92 11.43 -30.43
C TYR A 317 21.03 10.49 -30.89
N PRO A 318 22.30 10.93 -30.85
CA PRO A 318 23.41 10.10 -31.28
C PRO A 318 23.64 8.94 -30.31
N ALA A 319 24.48 7.99 -30.72
CA ALA A 319 24.99 7.00 -29.78
C ALA A 319 25.81 7.71 -28.71
N MET A 320 25.56 7.39 -27.44
CA MET A 320 26.19 8.05 -26.29
C MET A 320 26.82 6.99 -25.39
N THR A 321 27.99 7.31 -24.82
CA THR A 321 28.60 6.47 -23.79
C THR A 321 28.86 7.30 -22.54
N LYS A 322 28.56 6.72 -21.37
CA LYS A 322 28.87 7.33 -20.08
C LYS A 322 29.39 6.32 -19.07
N THR A 323 30.51 6.64 -18.46
CA THR A 323 31.19 5.84 -17.45
C THR A 323 31.17 6.59 -16.11
N MET A 324 30.70 5.92 -15.06
CA MET A 324 30.63 6.46 -13.70
C MET A 324 31.18 5.42 -12.73
N GLY A 325 32.49 5.52 -12.42
CA GLY A 325 33.17 4.54 -11.59
C GLY A 325 33.16 3.15 -12.24
N THR A 326 32.53 2.18 -11.60
CA THR A 326 32.39 0.80 -12.12
C THR A 326 31.22 0.61 -13.08
N PHE A 327 30.37 1.62 -13.25
CA PHE A 327 29.18 1.56 -14.10
C PHE A 327 29.48 2.16 -15.47
N LYS A 328 29.12 1.46 -16.55
CA LYS A 328 29.21 1.96 -17.93
C LYS A 328 27.87 1.83 -18.62
N LEU A 329 27.34 2.95 -19.10
CA LEU A 329 26.14 3.04 -19.91
C LEU A 329 26.53 3.23 -21.36
N CYS A 330 26.02 2.36 -22.24
CA CYS A 330 26.09 2.51 -23.68
C CYS A 330 24.67 2.73 -24.19
N VAL A 331 24.44 3.83 -24.90
CA VAL A 331 23.15 4.17 -25.50
C VAL A 331 23.32 4.09 -27.01
N GLU A 332 22.50 3.26 -27.66
CA GLU A 332 22.44 3.21 -29.11
C GLU A 332 21.72 4.45 -29.66
N LYS A 333 22.07 4.86 -30.88
CA LYS A 333 21.37 5.96 -31.56
C LYS A 333 19.88 5.65 -31.65
N GLY A 334 19.05 6.68 -31.49
CA GLY A 334 17.60 6.52 -31.58
C GLY A 334 16.91 7.79 -32.02
N GLN A 335 15.60 7.67 -32.24
CA GLN A 335 14.73 8.76 -32.67
C GLN A 335 13.48 8.79 -31.80
N PHE A 336 12.91 9.97 -31.63
CA PHE A 336 11.60 10.18 -31.03
C PHE A 336 10.84 11.26 -31.79
N THR A 337 9.51 11.18 -31.82
CA THR A 337 8.70 12.15 -32.55
C THR A 337 7.94 13.10 -31.62
N ASP A 338 7.49 14.23 -32.17
CA ASP A 338 6.59 15.14 -31.46
C ASP A 338 5.28 14.43 -31.09
N SER A 339 4.89 14.53 -29.82
CA SER A 339 3.65 13.95 -29.27
C SER A 339 3.66 12.44 -29.04
N GLU A 340 4.83 11.78 -29.04
CA GLU A 340 4.98 10.40 -28.57
C GLU A 340 5.26 10.31 -27.06
N ILE A 341 4.76 9.23 -26.44
CA ILE A 341 5.13 8.85 -25.08
C ILE A 341 6.12 7.68 -25.17
N LEU A 342 7.39 7.94 -24.90
CA LEU A 342 8.42 6.89 -24.81
C LEU A 342 8.46 6.31 -23.40
N VAL A 343 8.32 4.98 -23.30
CA VAL A 343 8.40 4.26 -22.02
C VAL A 343 9.78 3.60 -21.88
N LEU A 344 10.52 3.96 -20.83
CA LEU A 344 11.81 3.34 -20.51
C LEU A 344 11.63 2.20 -19.50
N LEU A 345 11.89 0.97 -19.94
CA LEU A 345 11.79 -0.24 -19.10
C LEU A 345 13.17 -0.85 -18.84
N GLY A 346 13.32 -1.53 -17.71
CA GLY A 346 14.54 -2.27 -17.35
C GLY A 346 14.77 -2.35 -15.83
N GLU A 347 15.73 -3.17 -15.41
CA GLU A 347 16.08 -3.35 -14.00
C GLU A 347 16.61 -2.06 -13.35
N ASN A 348 16.47 -1.92 -12.03
CA ASN A 348 17.08 -0.82 -11.29
C ASN A 348 18.60 -0.88 -11.45
N GLY A 349 19.22 0.28 -11.71
CA GLY A 349 20.66 0.35 -11.99
C GLY A 349 21.06 0.16 -13.46
N THR A 350 20.13 -0.10 -14.40
CA THR A 350 20.47 -0.18 -15.84
C THR A 350 20.83 1.15 -16.51
N GLY A 351 20.78 2.26 -15.78
CA GLY A 351 21.14 3.59 -16.30
C GLY A 351 19.99 4.41 -16.89
N LYS A 352 18.71 4.01 -16.71
CA LYS A 352 17.54 4.79 -17.18
C LYS A 352 17.58 6.26 -16.72
N THR A 353 17.80 6.49 -15.43
CA THR A 353 17.91 7.84 -14.86
C THR A 353 19.14 8.58 -15.41
N THR A 354 20.25 7.87 -15.63
CA THR A 354 21.47 8.44 -16.23
C THR A 354 21.21 8.88 -17.67
N PHE A 355 20.51 8.06 -18.47
CA PHE A 355 20.11 8.40 -19.84
C PHE A 355 19.22 9.65 -19.88
N ILE A 356 18.21 9.75 -19.01
CA ILE A 356 17.37 10.96 -18.92
C ILE A 356 18.21 12.19 -18.56
N ARG A 357 19.18 12.05 -17.65
CA ARG A 357 20.08 13.14 -17.27
C ARG A 357 21.04 13.56 -18.39
N LEU A 358 21.47 12.63 -19.24
CA LEU A 358 22.25 12.92 -20.44
C LEU A 358 21.42 13.73 -21.43
N LEU A 359 20.20 13.28 -21.74
CA LEU A 359 19.28 14.01 -22.63
C LEU A 359 18.92 15.39 -22.09
N ALA A 360 18.80 15.55 -20.76
CA ALA A 360 18.52 16.83 -20.12
C ALA A 360 19.73 17.79 -20.06
N GLY A 361 20.93 17.35 -20.51
CA GLY A 361 22.15 18.15 -20.42
C GLY A 361 22.72 18.30 -19.00
N ASN A 362 22.23 17.52 -18.04
CA ASN A 362 22.66 17.58 -16.63
C ASN A 362 23.91 16.73 -16.34
N LEU A 363 24.34 15.89 -17.29
CA LEU A 363 25.55 15.10 -17.21
C LEU A 363 26.36 15.27 -18.50
N PRO A 364 27.68 15.56 -18.41
CA PRO A 364 28.52 15.63 -19.60
C PRO A 364 28.71 14.25 -20.21
N LEU A 365 28.83 14.18 -21.53
CA LEU A 365 29.15 12.94 -22.27
C LEU A 365 30.64 12.59 -22.09
N ASP A 366 30.97 11.30 -22.13
CA ASP A 366 32.38 10.87 -22.18
C ASP A 366 32.90 10.89 -23.63
N ASP A 367 32.05 10.49 -24.58
CA ASP A 367 32.27 10.57 -26.03
C ASP A 367 30.95 10.97 -26.71
N GLY A 368 31.02 11.95 -27.62
CA GLY A 368 29.88 12.51 -28.37
C GLY A 368 29.53 13.95 -27.95
N SER A 369 29.17 14.78 -28.93
CA SER A 369 28.70 16.17 -28.76
C SER A 369 27.18 16.26 -28.69
#